data_AF-A0A5N5L0M8-F1
#
_entry.id   AF-A0A5N5L0M8-F1
#
_cell.length_a   1.000
_cell.length_b   1.000
_cell.length_c   1.000
_cell.angle_alpha   90.00
_cell.angle_beta   90.00
_cell.angle_gamma   90.00
#
_symmetry.space_group_name_H-M   'P 1'
#
loop_
_entity.id
_entity.type
_entity.pdbx_description
1 polymer ?
#
loop_
_entity_poly.entity_id
_entity_poly.type
_entity_poly.pdbx_seq_one_letter_code
_entity_poly.pdbx_strand_id
1 'polypeptide(L)'
;KPACVRCTSTGRTCGGYDKGVPPRNRTLEFQRNAVTAKMEFFKAYQWNEALRSMRPIAADIDGTDSETNFFRRFRLLATDGLTNHVCNFTQFWNRVTPQTSHPDEAVKHAVIALGAAYQLFQLNDHEQNHEKRTGKVLHMGTADEFTHENLEVFTIQQYNKSICRLQRHLGSSSPESIQVTLICCLAFICLETMRGHHEAAVTHLTNGLNILQSIPTKDFDFLADLSGDNAPGGPRGYPYSTVCDMQDIIDLFGRLEVSACFFVSGLRPIVAERGYALRKYDDATSNKYPSEYYSPRQVHRPYTYFLRDVLARLYE
;
A
#
# COMPACT_ATOMS: atom_id res chain seq x y z
N LYS A 1 8.98 1.42 69.45
CA LYS A 1 8.81 2.00 68.09
C LYS A 1 10.18 1.96 67.40
N PRO A 2 10.35 1.36 66.21
CA PRO A 2 11.65 1.39 65.54
C PRO A 2 11.98 2.84 65.17
N ALA A 3 13.19 3.29 65.52
CA ALA A 3 13.73 4.60 65.16
C ALA A 3 14.44 4.51 63.81
N CYS A 4 14.32 5.53 62.96
CA CYS A 4 14.98 5.51 61.65
C CYS A 4 16.46 5.89 61.75
N VAL A 5 17.28 5.36 60.83
CA VAL A 5 18.74 5.54 60.80
C VAL A 5 19.15 7.02 60.86
N ARG A 6 18.40 7.91 60.18
CA ARG A 6 18.66 9.36 60.19
C ARG A 6 18.46 10.01 61.56
N CYS A 7 17.41 9.63 62.30
CA CYS A 7 17.17 10.16 63.65
C CYS A 7 18.25 9.67 64.63
N THR A 8 18.62 8.39 64.57
CA THR A 8 19.73 7.85 65.38
C THR A 8 21.07 8.48 65.03
N SER A 9 21.35 8.76 63.76
CA SER A 9 22.62 9.36 63.34
C SER A 9 22.80 10.82 63.77
N THR A 10 21.71 11.51 64.12
CA THR A 10 21.73 12.94 64.49
C THR A 10 21.35 13.20 65.94
N GLY A 11 21.22 12.15 66.76
CA GLY A 11 20.89 12.25 68.19
C GLY A 11 19.48 12.76 68.50
N ARG A 12 18.56 12.77 67.52
CA ARG A 12 17.20 13.28 67.68
C ARG A 12 16.21 12.16 68.00
N THR A 13 15.22 12.45 68.84
CA THR A 13 14.14 11.51 69.21
C THR A 13 13.21 11.25 68.02
N CYS A 14 13.04 9.98 67.63
CA CYS A 14 12.21 9.60 66.48
C CYS A 14 10.74 9.41 66.87
N GLY A 15 9.81 10.17 66.26
CA GLY A 15 8.36 10.05 66.52
C GLY A 15 7.74 8.71 66.12
N GLY A 16 8.44 7.91 65.32
CA GLY A 16 7.96 6.68 64.70
C GLY A 16 7.27 6.93 63.36
N TYR A 17 7.05 5.86 62.59
CA TYR A 17 6.30 5.90 61.34
C TYR A 17 4.82 5.63 61.61
N ASP A 18 3.93 6.44 61.03
CA ASP A 18 2.49 6.18 61.06
C ASP A 18 2.17 4.87 60.32
N LYS A 19 1.55 3.93 61.03
CA LYS A 19 1.19 2.60 60.53
C LYS A 19 -0.08 2.58 59.65
N GLY A 20 -0.58 3.76 59.27
CA GLY A 20 -1.91 3.93 58.66
C GLY A 20 -1.92 4.19 57.15
N VAL A 21 -0.78 4.24 56.47
CA VAL A 21 -0.78 4.46 55.00
C VAL A 21 -0.98 3.11 54.30
N PRO A 22 -2.09 2.89 53.57
CA PRO A 22 -2.27 1.67 52.78
C PRO A 22 -1.11 1.54 51.78
N PRO A 23 -0.63 0.33 51.48
CA PRO A 23 0.45 0.15 50.52
C PRO A 23 0.02 0.74 49.17
N ARG A 24 0.70 1.81 48.76
CA ARG A 24 0.48 2.50 47.48
C ARG A 24 0.81 1.50 46.37
N ASN A 25 -0.21 1.05 45.64
CA ASN A 25 -0.03 0.05 44.60
C ASN A 25 0.61 0.68 43.36
N ARG A 26 1.94 0.82 43.41
CA ARG A 26 2.78 1.47 42.38
C ARG A 26 2.54 0.90 40.99
N THR A 27 2.14 -0.36 40.88
CA THR A 27 1.85 -1.02 39.60
C THR A 27 0.59 -0.46 38.94
N LEU A 28 -0.49 -0.28 39.69
CA LEU A 28 -1.73 0.33 39.18
C LEU A 28 -1.54 1.81 38.85
N GLU A 29 -0.76 2.52 39.67
CA GLU A 29 -0.47 3.94 39.46
C GLU A 29 0.44 4.15 38.23
N PHE A 30 1.44 3.29 38.03
CA PHE A 30 2.27 3.27 36.84
C PHE A 30 1.46 2.94 35.58
N GLN A 31 0.58 1.94 35.64
CA GLN A 31 -0.33 1.61 34.53
C GLN A 31 -1.24 2.79 34.18
N ARG A 32 -1.84 3.45 35.18
CA ARG A 32 -2.71 4.60 34.96
C ARG A 32 -1.95 5.77 34.34
N ASN A 33 -0.76 6.08 34.86
CA ASN A 33 0.08 7.16 34.35
C ASN A 33 0.60 6.84 32.93
N ALA A 34 0.90 5.59 32.62
CA ALA A 34 1.29 5.16 31.28
C ALA A 34 0.12 5.29 30.28
N VAL A 35 -1.10 4.94 30.69
CA VAL A 35 -2.31 5.13 29.87
C VAL A 35 -2.57 6.62 29.63
N THR A 36 -2.47 7.47 30.67
CA THR A 36 -2.64 8.92 30.53
C THR A 36 -1.56 9.53 29.65
N ALA A 37 -0.29 9.17 29.83
CA ALA A 37 0.82 9.64 29.00
C ALA A 37 0.65 9.21 27.53
N LYS A 38 0.18 7.97 27.29
CA LYS A 38 -0.16 7.48 25.96
C LYS A 38 -1.29 8.33 25.35
N MET A 39 -2.33 8.65 26.11
CA MET A 39 -3.46 9.45 25.64
C MET A 39 -3.09 10.90 25.33
N GLU A 40 -2.27 11.53 26.18
CA GLU A 40 -1.76 12.89 25.95
C GLU A 40 -0.77 12.94 24.77
N PHE A 41 0.05 11.89 24.59
CA PHE A 41 0.88 11.75 23.40
C PHE A 41 0.02 11.63 22.13
N PHE A 42 -1.03 10.80 22.12
CA PHE A 42 -1.95 10.69 20.97
C PHE A 42 -2.64 12.02 20.65
N LYS A 43 -3.08 12.79 21.66
CA LYS A 43 -3.65 14.12 21.46
C LYS A 43 -2.65 15.11 20.86
N ALA A 44 -1.41 15.12 21.35
CA ALA A 44 -0.36 15.99 20.81
C ALA A 44 0.05 15.57 19.38
N TYR A 45 0.08 14.27 19.11
CA TYR A 45 0.39 13.66 17.82
C TYR A 45 -0.70 13.93 16.76
N GLN A 46 -1.98 13.97 17.16
CA GLN A 46 -3.12 14.27 16.29
C GLN A 46 -3.04 15.65 15.59
N TRP A 47 -2.36 16.63 16.19
CA TRP A 47 -2.35 18.00 15.67
C TRP A 47 -0.96 18.44 15.20
N ASN A 48 0.04 17.55 15.24
CA ASN A 48 1.42 17.90 14.91
C ASN A 48 1.91 17.11 13.68
N GLU A 49 2.01 17.81 12.56
CA GLU A 49 2.47 17.27 11.28
C GLU A 49 3.91 16.74 11.33
N ALA A 50 4.80 17.40 12.08
CA ALA A 50 6.19 16.95 12.24
C ALA A 50 6.28 15.64 13.04
N LEU A 51 5.42 15.43 14.05
CA LEU A 51 5.36 14.17 14.79
C LEU A 51 4.82 13.02 13.94
N ARG A 52 3.86 13.28 13.05
CA ARG A 52 3.35 12.27 12.07
C ARG A 52 4.42 11.87 11.05
N SER A 53 5.23 12.81 10.60
CA SER A 53 6.33 12.57 9.66
C SER A 53 7.52 11.81 10.28
N MET A 54 7.61 11.73 11.61
CA MET A 54 8.63 10.93 12.31
C MET A 54 8.23 9.46 12.52
N ARG A 55 7.09 9.02 11.99
CA ARG A 55 6.61 7.66 12.13
C ARG A 55 7.51 6.69 11.34
N PRO A 56 7.98 5.57 11.93
CA PRO A 56 8.62 4.52 11.16
C PRO A 56 7.66 4.03 10.08
N ILE A 57 8.13 3.81 8.84
CA ILE A 57 7.34 3.24 7.73
C ILE A 57 6.69 1.87 8.13
N ALA A 58 7.25 1.21 9.14
CA ALA A 58 6.75 -0.04 9.69
C ALA A 58 5.63 0.11 10.75
N ALA A 59 5.41 1.31 11.29
CA ALA A 59 4.38 1.53 12.30
C ALA A 59 2.99 1.44 11.68
N ASP A 60 2.02 1.02 12.49
CA ASP A 60 0.64 0.81 12.05
C ASP A 60 -0.03 2.09 11.53
N ILE A 61 -1.21 2.04 10.93
CA ILE A 61 -1.98 3.28 10.64
C ILE A 61 -2.74 3.78 11.88
N ASP A 62 -3.17 5.04 11.87
CA ASP A 62 -4.12 5.54 12.86
C ASP A 62 -5.54 5.23 12.39
N GLY A 63 -6.40 4.75 13.29
CA GLY A 63 -7.77 4.37 12.94
C GLY A 63 -8.42 3.53 14.02
N THR A 64 -9.57 2.93 13.69
CA THR A 64 -10.19 1.92 14.55
C THR A 64 -9.36 0.63 14.60
N ASP A 65 -9.64 -0.24 15.56
CA ASP A 65 -9.00 -1.57 15.62
C ASP A 65 -9.24 -2.37 14.34
N SER A 66 -10.44 -2.25 13.75
CA SER A 66 -10.77 -2.87 12.46
C SER A 66 -9.93 -2.29 11.32
N GLU A 67 -9.82 -0.96 11.22
CA GLU A 67 -9.00 -0.29 10.18
C GLU A 67 -7.54 -0.74 10.28
N THR A 68 -7.03 -0.80 11.50
CA THR A 68 -5.69 -1.31 11.82
C THR A 68 -5.51 -2.77 11.39
N ASN A 69 -6.46 -3.65 11.72
CA ASN A 69 -6.40 -5.06 11.34
C ASN A 69 -6.37 -5.24 9.82
N PHE A 70 -7.28 -4.58 9.09
CA PHE A 70 -7.35 -4.72 7.64
C PHE A 70 -6.19 -4.05 6.90
N PHE A 71 -5.58 -3.02 7.48
CA PHE A 71 -4.32 -2.48 6.97
C PHE A 71 -3.18 -3.51 7.11
N ARG A 72 -3.07 -4.21 8.24
CA ARG A 72 -2.11 -5.32 8.38
C ARG A 72 -2.40 -6.44 7.39
N ARG A 73 -3.67 -6.77 7.17
CA ARG A 73 -4.08 -7.77 6.16
C ARG A 73 -3.64 -7.37 4.75
N PHE A 74 -3.82 -6.10 4.38
CA PHE A 74 -3.28 -5.56 3.14
C PHE A 74 -1.75 -5.70 3.06
N ARG A 75 -1.02 -5.43 4.14
CA ARG A 75 0.45 -5.59 4.15
C ARG A 75 0.87 -7.05 3.93
N LEU A 76 0.13 -8.02 4.46
CA LEU A 76 0.37 -9.45 4.19
C LEU A 76 0.11 -9.78 2.71
N LEU A 77 -0.99 -9.28 2.15
CA LEU A 77 -1.28 -9.42 0.73
C LEU A 77 -0.17 -8.82 -0.16
N ALA A 78 0.37 -7.65 0.23
CA ALA A 78 1.48 -7.01 -0.46
C ALA A 78 2.77 -7.85 -0.43
N THR A 79 3.04 -8.56 0.68
CA THR A 79 4.19 -9.48 0.80
C THR A 79 4.00 -10.78 0.05
N ASP A 80 2.79 -11.35 0.07
CA ASP A 80 2.46 -12.61 -0.62
C ASP A 80 2.39 -12.43 -2.15
N GLY A 81 2.44 -11.16 -2.58
CA GLY A 81 2.47 -10.74 -3.97
C GLY A 81 1.07 -10.62 -4.51
N LEU A 82 0.40 -9.54 -4.11
CA LEU A 82 -0.71 -8.97 -4.85
C LEU A 82 -0.32 -8.90 -6.34
N THR A 83 -0.87 -9.82 -7.15
CA THR A 83 -0.54 -10.09 -8.57
C THR A 83 0.72 -10.91 -8.89
N ASN A 84 1.13 -11.83 -8.01
CA ASN A 84 2.12 -12.85 -8.35
C ASN A 84 1.55 -13.82 -9.40
N HIS A 85 1.69 -13.44 -10.67
CA HIS A 85 1.89 -14.28 -11.84
C HIS A 85 2.30 -13.45 -13.08
N VAL A 86 2.16 -12.12 -13.05
CA VAL A 86 2.47 -11.26 -14.22
C VAL A 86 3.44 -10.11 -13.87
N CYS A 87 3.45 -9.60 -12.63
CA CYS A 87 4.26 -8.44 -12.27
C CYS A 87 4.78 -8.48 -10.82
N ASN A 88 6.05 -8.14 -10.60
CA ASN A 88 6.61 -8.01 -9.25
C ASN A 88 6.23 -6.64 -8.64
N PHE A 89 4.98 -6.47 -8.24
CA PHE A 89 4.49 -5.26 -7.55
C PHE A 89 4.75 -5.29 -6.03
N THR A 90 5.45 -6.33 -5.54
CA THR A 90 5.79 -6.49 -4.13
C THR A 90 6.51 -5.26 -3.57
N GLN A 91 7.40 -4.62 -4.35
CA GLN A 91 8.07 -3.40 -3.89
C GLN A 91 7.13 -2.19 -3.83
N PHE A 92 6.23 -2.05 -4.81
CA PHE A 92 5.22 -1.00 -4.83
C PHE A 92 4.31 -1.10 -3.59
N TRP A 93 3.65 -2.25 -3.41
CA TRP A 93 2.70 -2.41 -2.32
C TRP A 93 3.34 -2.42 -0.92
N ASN A 94 4.58 -2.93 -0.77
CA ASN A 94 5.25 -2.96 0.54
C ASN A 94 5.86 -1.63 0.97
N ARG A 95 6.10 -0.69 0.04
CA ARG A 95 6.78 0.57 0.35
C ARG A 95 5.86 1.78 0.15
N VAL A 96 5.31 1.89 -1.03
CA VAL A 96 4.61 3.07 -1.54
C VAL A 96 3.31 3.27 -0.79
N THR A 97 2.56 2.19 -0.70
CA THR A 97 1.22 2.22 -0.17
C THR A 97 1.20 2.53 1.33
N PRO A 98 2.07 1.93 2.18
CA PRO A 98 2.19 2.38 3.57
C PRO A 98 2.65 3.82 3.70
N GLN A 99 3.68 4.23 2.94
CA GLN A 99 4.22 5.60 2.99
C GLN A 99 3.18 6.66 2.65
N THR A 100 2.37 6.46 1.61
CA THR A 100 1.33 7.42 1.18
C THR A 100 0.05 7.28 2.01
N SER A 101 -0.25 6.12 2.59
CA SER A 101 -1.41 5.93 3.47
C SER A 101 -1.32 6.68 4.80
N HIS A 102 -0.11 7.03 5.26
CA HIS A 102 0.05 7.80 6.48
C HIS A 102 -0.35 9.28 6.35
N PRO A 103 0.13 10.02 5.33
CA PRO A 103 -0.27 11.42 5.13
C PRO A 103 -1.62 11.56 4.41
N ASP A 104 -2.03 10.59 3.57
CA ASP A 104 -3.23 10.72 2.75
C ASP A 104 -4.34 9.72 3.09
N GLU A 105 -5.47 10.27 3.57
CA GLU A 105 -6.64 9.50 3.97
C GLU A 105 -7.37 8.80 2.79
N ALA A 106 -7.22 9.28 1.54
CA ALA A 106 -7.80 8.56 0.40
C ALA A 106 -7.05 7.25 0.18
N VAL A 107 -5.72 7.31 0.10
CA VAL A 107 -4.89 6.11 -0.05
C VAL A 107 -5.08 5.16 1.11
N LYS A 108 -5.12 5.67 2.35
CA LYS A 108 -5.39 4.88 3.56
C LYS A 108 -6.67 4.05 3.44
N HIS A 109 -7.79 4.70 3.14
CA HIS A 109 -9.07 4.00 3.07
C HIS A 109 -9.15 3.04 1.88
N ALA A 110 -8.50 3.36 0.75
CA ALA A 110 -8.42 2.45 -0.40
C ALA A 110 -7.75 1.13 -0.03
N VAL A 111 -6.67 1.18 0.76
CA VAL A 111 -5.83 0.01 1.02
C VAL A 111 -6.36 -0.81 2.18
N ILE A 112 -7.06 -0.18 3.13
CA ILE A 112 -7.89 -0.87 4.13
C ILE A 112 -9.02 -1.62 3.42
N ALA A 113 -9.74 -0.97 2.50
CA ALA A 113 -10.79 -1.62 1.72
C ALA A 113 -10.24 -2.80 0.92
N LEU A 114 -9.06 -2.65 0.33
CA LEU A 114 -8.37 -3.72 -0.40
C LEU A 114 -8.02 -4.91 0.51
N GLY A 115 -7.52 -4.65 1.72
CA GLY A 115 -7.25 -5.69 2.72
C GLY A 115 -8.52 -6.44 3.15
N ALA A 116 -9.62 -5.73 3.35
CA ALA A 116 -10.92 -6.32 3.66
C ALA A 116 -11.48 -7.16 2.50
N ALA A 117 -11.41 -6.63 1.26
CA ALA A 117 -11.81 -7.35 0.06
C ALA A 117 -10.99 -8.64 -0.16
N TYR A 118 -9.69 -8.61 0.16
CA TYR A 118 -8.86 -9.81 0.08
C TYR A 118 -9.22 -10.88 1.11
N GLN A 119 -9.65 -10.49 2.31
CA GLN A 119 -10.19 -11.43 3.28
C GLN A 119 -11.51 -12.03 2.78
N LEU A 120 -12.39 -11.21 2.19
CA LEU A 120 -13.63 -11.68 1.59
C LEU A 120 -13.37 -12.68 0.45
N PHE A 121 -12.40 -12.39 -0.42
CA PHE A 121 -11.98 -13.28 -1.50
C PHE A 121 -11.52 -14.65 -0.99
N GLN A 122 -10.70 -14.68 0.07
CA GLN A 122 -10.24 -15.93 0.68
C GLN A 122 -11.38 -16.74 1.30
N LEU A 123 -12.32 -16.08 1.96
CA LEU A 123 -13.49 -16.76 2.53
C LEU A 123 -14.32 -17.42 1.43
N ASN A 124 -14.61 -16.69 0.34
CA ASN A 124 -15.35 -17.21 -0.80
C ASN A 124 -14.65 -18.43 -1.44
N ASP A 125 -13.32 -18.39 -1.62
CA ASP A 125 -12.57 -19.52 -2.16
C ASP A 125 -12.65 -20.76 -1.24
N HIS A 126 -12.52 -20.57 0.07
CA HIS A 126 -12.67 -21.64 1.05
C HIS A 126 -14.09 -22.23 1.08
N GLU A 127 -15.12 -21.39 1.06
CA GLU A 127 -16.52 -21.81 1.04
C GLU A 127 -16.84 -22.62 -0.22
N GLN A 128 -16.46 -22.13 -1.40
CA GLN A 128 -16.64 -22.83 -2.67
C GLN A 128 -15.89 -24.17 -2.71
N ASN A 129 -14.65 -24.20 -2.22
CA ASN A 129 -13.85 -25.43 -2.17
C ASN A 129 -14.43 -26.45 -1.18
N HIS A 130 -15.01 -26.00 -0.07
CA HIS A 130 -15.66 -26.88 0.90
C HIS A 130 -16.99 -27.43 0.37
N GLU A 131 -17.82 -26.59 -0.26
CA GLU A 131 -19.07 -27.01 -0.87
C GLU A 131 -18.82 -28.07 -1.96
N LYS A 132 -17.83 -27.86 -2.83
CA LYS A 132 -17.42 -28.84 -3.85
C LYS A 132 -17.00 -30.19 -3.24
N ARG A 133 -16.39 -30.19 -2.05
CA ARG A 133 -15.91 -31.42 -1.39
C ARG A 133 -16.99 -32.15 -0.59
N THR A 134 -17.95 -31.43 -0.01
CA THR A 134 -18.87 -31.97 1.00
C THR A 134 -20.35 -31.86 0.63
N GLY A 135 -20.69 -31.13 -0.42
CA GLY A 135 -22.06 -30.82 -0.82
C GLY A 135 -22.82 -29.94 0.18
N LYS A 136 -22.13 -29.33 1.16
CA LYS A 136 -22.72 -28.47 2.19
C LYS A 136 -22.07 -27.09 2.19
N VAL A 137 -22.93 -26.06 2.18
CA VAL A 137 -22.53 -24.66 2.39
C VAL A 137 -22.12 -24.51 3.86
N LEU A 138 -20.88 -24.09 4.11
CA LEU A 138 -20.45 -23.64 5.43
C LEU A 138 -20.60 -22.12 5.47
N HIS A 139 -21.38 -21.61 6.43
CA HIS A 139 -21.26 -20.21 6.84
C HIS A 139 -20.23 -20.13 7.95
N MET A 140 -18.98 -19.84 7.59
CA MET A 140 -17.90 -19.75 8.56
C MET A 140 -17.85 -18.34 9.15
N GLY A 141 -18.44 -18.17 10.33
CA GLY A 141 -18.10 -17.03 11.19
C GLY A 141 -16.65 -17.20 11.65
N THR A 142 -15.75 -16.29 11.28
CA THR A 142 -14.35 -16.37 11.70
C THR A 142 -14.19 -16.11 13.19
N ALA A 143 -13.06 -16.54 13.75
CA ALA A 143 -12.62 -16.13 15.09
C ALA A 143 -12.32 -14.62 15.19
N ASP A 144 -12.08 -13.96 14.05
CA ASP A 144 -12.11 -12.50 13.90
C ASP A 144 -13.58 -12.04 13.80
N GLU A 145 -13.96 -11.02 14.56
CA GLU A 145 -15.32 -10.53 14.86
C GLU A 145 -16.26 -10.21 13.66
N PHE A 146 -15.82 -10.35 12.41
CA PHE A 146 -16.62 -10.02 11.23
C PHE A 146 -17.34 -11.24 10.63
N THR A 147 -18.66 -11.14 10.50
CA THR A 147 -19.42 -12.00 9.56
C THR A 147 -19.12 -11.58 8.11
N HIS A 148 -19.39 -12.46 7.15
CA HIS A 148 -19.24 -12.17 5.71
C HIS A 148 -19.95 -10.88 5.30
N GLU A 149 -21.21 -10.72 5.71
CA GLU A 149 -22.02 -9.52 5.47
C GLU A 149 -21.40 -8.26 6.10
N ASN A 150 -20.96 -8.33 7.36
CA ASN A 150 -20.32 -7.19 8.02
C ASN A 150 -19.00 -6.81 7.35
N LEU A 151 -18.26 -7.78 6.81
CA LEU A 151 -17.02 -7.56 6.10
C LEU A 151 -17.25 -6.90 4.74
N GLU A 152 -18.29 -7.32 4.00
CA GLU A 152 -18.68 -6.68 2.75
C GLU A 152 -19.12 -5.23 2.99
N VAL A 153 -19.96 -4.99 4.00
CA VAL A 153 -20.38 -3.63 4.39
C VAL A 153 -19.16 -2.78 4.77
N PHE A 154 -18.24 -3.31 5.57
CA PHE A 154 -17.01 -2.60 5.94
C PHE A 154 -16.15 -2.27 4.71
N THR A 155 -15.99 -3.23 3.78
CA THR A 155 -15.24 -3.03 2.53
C THR A 155 -15.82 -1.87 1.73
N ILE A 156 -17.14 -1.84 1.53
CA ILE A 156 -17.85 -0.79 0.80
C ILE A 156 -17.74 0.56 1.52
N GLN A 157 -17.86 0.58 2.85
CA GLN A 157 -17.71 1.81 3.64
C GLN A 157 -16.31 2.42 3.47
N GLN A 158 -15.25 1.60 3.55
CA GLN A 158 -13.88 2.06 3.39
C GLN A 158 -13.60 2.50 1.94
N TYR A 159 -14.12 1.77 0.96
CA TYR A 159 -14.08 2.17 -0.46
C TYR A 159 -14.73 3.55 -0.68
N ASN A 160 -15.92 3.77 -0.14
CA ASN A 160 -16.63 5.05 -0.25
C ASN A 160 -15.91 6.18 0.49
N LYS A 161 -15.37 5.93 1.69
CA LYS A 161 -14.52 6.90 2.41
C LYS A 161 -13.33 7.31 1.54
N SER A 162 -12.67 6.36 0.89
CA SER A 162 -11.56 6.64 -0.03
C SER A 162 -12.00 7.54 -1.18
N ILE A 163 -13.11 7.23 -1.86
CA ILE A 163 -13.61 8.08 -2.96
C ILE A 163 -13.95 9.49 -2.46
N CYS A 164 -14.64 9.62 -1.32
CA CYS A 164 -14.96 10.92 -0.73
C CYS A 164 -13.71 11.73 -0.41
N ARG A 165 -12.65 11.09 0.10
CA ARG A 165 -11.38 11.78 0.36
C ARG A 165 -10.65 12.14 -0.93
N LEU A 166 -10.70 11.27 -1.93
CA LEU A 166 -10.05 11.44 -3.22
C LEU A 166 -10.58 12.66 -3.99
N GLN A 167 -11.84 13.05 -3.76
CA GLN A 167 -12.44 14.25 -4.35
C GLN A 167 -11.61 15.53 -4.17
N ARG A 168 -10.80 15.64 -3.10
CA ARG A 168 -9.91 16.80 -2.89
C ARG A 168 -8.76 16.89 -3.90
N HIS A 169 -8.39 15.77 -4.52
CA HIS A 169 -7.32 15.68 -5.51
C HIS A 169 -7.85 15.84 -6.93
N LEU A 170 -9.17 15.69 -7.14
CA LEU A 170 -9.80 15.86 -8.43
C LEU A 170 -9.71 17.34 -8.86
N GLY A 171 -9.16 17.58 -10.05
CA GLY A 171 -8.95 18.93 -10.59
C GLY A 171 -7.66 19.61 -10.14
N SER A 172 -6.90 19.02 -9.21
CA SER A 172 -5.55 19.47 -8.90
C SER A 172 -4.56 18.90 -9.93
N SER A 173 -3.74 19.77 -10.53
CA SER A 173 -2.62 19.35 -11.39
C SER A 173 -1.32 19.14 -10.60
N SER A 174 -1.38 19.09 -9.26
CA SER A 174 -0.18 18.84 -8.45
C SER A 174 0.31 17.40 -8.64
N PRO A 175 1.63 17.17 -8.76
CA PRO A 175 2.20 15.82 -8.89
C PRO A 175 1.74 14.87 -7.79
N GLU A 176 1.62 15.35 -6.56
CA GLU A 176 1.18 14.56 -5.40
C GLU A 176 -0.30 14.15 -5.53
N SER A 177 -1.16 15.05 -6.01
CA SER A 177 -2.58 14.76 -6.20
C SER A 177 -2.79 13.73 -7.32
N ILE A 178 -2.02 13.83 -8.39
CA ILE A 178 -1.98 12.86 -9.47
C ILE A 178 -1.51 11.50 -8.93
N GLN A 179 -0.41 11.48 -8.18
CA GLN A 179 0.15 10.27 -7.58
C GLN A 179 -0.87 9.57 -6.67
N VAL A 180 -1.50 10.30 -5.74
CA VAL A 180 -2.55 9.79 -4.86
C VAL A 180 -3.70 9.18 -5.66
N THR A 181 -4.17 9.89 -6.69
CA THR A 181 -5.29 9.43 -7.52
C THR A 181 -4.94 8.13 -8.25
N LEU A 182 -3.74 8.03 -8.82
CA LEU A 182 -3.29 6.82 -9.50
C LEU A 182 -3.10 5.64 -8.55
N ILE A 183 -2.59 5.86 -7.33
CA ILE A 183 -2.49 4.82 -6.30
C ILE A 183 -3.88 4.30 -5.92
N CYS A 184 -4.87 5.19 -5.72
CA CYS A 184 -6.25 4.80 -5.46
C CYS A 184 -6.84 3.99 -6.63
N CYS A 185 -6.62 4.42 -7.88
CA CYS A 185 -7.04 3.65 -9.05
C CYS A 185 -6.44 2.23 -9.05
N LEU A 186 -5.14 2.08 -8.80
CA LEU A 186 -4.49 0.76 -8.73
C LEU A 186 -5.08 -0.13 -7.62
N ALA A 187 -5.34 0.45 -6.44
CA ALA A 187 -5.97 -0.27 -5.33
C ALA A 187 -7.39 -0.72 -5.69
N PHE A 188 -8.17 0.14 -6.35
CA PHE A 188 -9.52 -0.20 -6.77
C PHE A 188 -9.57 -1.21 -7.92
N ILE A 189 -8.62 -1.18 -8.87
CA ILE A 189 -8.49 -2.22 -9.89
C ILE A 189 -8.32 -3.59 -9.22
N CYS A 190 -7.41 -3.69 -8.24
CA CYS A 190 -7.18 -4.93 -7.51
C CYS A 190 -8.42 -5.36 -6.71
N LEU A 191 -9.05 -4.41 -6.02
CA LEU A 191 -10.24 -4.65 -5.21
C LEU A 191 -11.41 -5.17 -6.07
N GLU A 192 -11.73 -4.49 -7.17
CA GLU A 192 -12.84 -4.88 -8.04
C GLU A 192 -12.56 -6.19 -8.77
N THR A 193 -11.30 -6.48 -9.09
CA THR A 193 -10.89 -7.78 -9.63
C THR A 193 -11.17 -8.91 -8.63
N MET A 194 -10.83 -8.72 -7.35
CA MET A 194 -11.11 -9.72 -6.31
C MET A 194 -12.61 -9.92 -6.04
N ARG A 195 -13.42 -8.87 -6.28
CA ARG A 195 -14.88 -8.94 -6.16
C ARG A 195 -15.57 -9.48 -7.43
N GLY A 196 -14.82 -9.68 -8.52
CA GLY A 196 -15.37 -10.10 -9.81
C GLY A 196 -16.08 -9.00 -10.61
N HIS A 197 -15.96 -7.74 -10.20
CA HIS A 197 -16.54 -6.59 -10.91
C HIS A 197 -15.60 -6.06 -12.00
N HIS A 198 -15.47 -6.81 -13.08
CA HIS A 198 -14.51 -6.50 -14.16
C HIS A 198 -14.75 -5.13 -14.82
N GLU A 199 -16.01 -4.73 -15.05
CA GLU A 199 -16.34 -3.43 -15.64
C GLU A 199 -15.88 -2.25 -14.75
N ALA A 200 -16.02 -2.39 -13.43
CA ALA A 200 -15.56 -1.38 -12.48
C ALA A 200 -14.01 -1.32 -12.46
N ALA A 201 -13.34 -2.47 -12.51
CA ALA A 201 -11.88 -2.52 -12.63
C ALA A 201 -11.38 -1.82 -13.91
N VAL A 202 -12.04 -2.07 -15.05
CA VAL A 202 -11.74 -1.41 -16.33
C VAL A 202 -12.01 0.09 -16.27
N THR A 203 -13.05 0.52 -15.56
CA THR A 203 -13.36 1.94 -15.35
C THR A 203 -12.22 2.63 -14.59
N HIS A 204 -11.71 2.02 -13.51
CA HIS A 204 -10.55 2.55 -12.77
C HIS A 204 -9.27 2.58 -13.60
N LEU A 205 -9.03 1.56 -14.42
CA LEU A 205 -7.91 1.53 -15.35
C LEU A 205 -8.01 2.66 -16.37
N THR A 206 -9.16 2.79 -17.05
CA THR A 206 -9.42 3.83 -18.05
C THR A 206 -9.24 5.23 -17.45
N ASN A 207 -9.80 5.48 -16.27
CA ASN A 207 -9.65 6.76 -15.57
C ASN A 207 -8.18 7.06 -15.25
N GLY A 208 -7.42 6.07 -14.77
CA GLY A 208 -5.99 6.22 -14.51
C GLY A 208 -5.19 6.50 -15.78
N LEU A 209 -5.48 5.81 -16.89
CA LEU A 209 -4.84 6.06 -18.18
C LEU A 209 -5.16 7.47 -18.72
N ASN A 210 -6.39 7.96 -18.56
CA ASN A 210 -6.75 9.32 -18.94
C ASN A 210 -5.97 10.37 -18.13
N ILE A 211 -5.74 10.12 -16.83
CA ILE A 211 -4.88 10.97 -16.00
C ILE A 211 -3.44 10.93 -16.52
N LEU A 212 -2.89 9.75 -16.79
CA LEU A 212 -1.54 9.61 -17.36
C LEU A 212 -1.40 10.31 -18.72
N GLN A 213 -2.47 10.34 -19.52
CA GLN A 213 -2.48 11.06 -20.79
C GLN A 213 -2.34 12.59 -20.61
N SER A 214 -2.76 13.14 -19.46
CA SER A 214 -2.63 14.56 -19.16
C SER A 214 -1.23 14.96 -18.64
N ILE A 215 -0.41 13.99 -18.24
CA ILE A 215 0.93 14.23 -17.69
C ILE A 215 1.91 14.64 -18.82
N PRO A 216 2.85 15.59 -18.58
CA PRO A 216 3.89 15.96 -19.54
C PRO A 216 4.69 14.78 -20.10
N THR A 217 5.06 14.84 -21.38
CA THR A 217 5.82 13.76 -22.05
C THR A 217 7.17 13.47 -21.39
N LYS A 218 7.84 14.50 -20.85
CA LYS A 218 9.14 14.38 -20.16
C LYS A 218 9.10 13.40 -18.98
N ASP A 219 7.95 13.24 -18.33
CA ASP A 219 7.81 12.34 -17.17
C ASP A 219 7.79 10.86 -17.62
N PHE A 220 7.78 10.61 -18.94
CA PHE A 220 7.87 9.30 -19.57
C PHE A 220 9.25 9.05 -20.21
N ASP A 221 10.20 9.99 -20.14
CA ASP A 221 11.51 9.86 -20.80
C ASP A 221 12.29 8.62 -20.33
N PHE A 222 12.05 8.17 -19.09
CA PHE A 222 12.63 6.93 -18.55
C PHE A 222 12.22 5.67 -19.34
N LEU A 223 11.14 5.72 -20.13
CA LEU A 223 10.74 4.65 -21.04
C LEU A 223 11.67 4.55 -22.27
N ALA A 224 12.48 5.57 -22.55
CA ALA A 224 13.48 5.53 -23.62
C ALA A 224 14.76 4.77 -23.22
N ASP A 225 14.94 4.48 -21.93
CA ASP A 225 16.08 3.76 -21.39
C ASP A 225 15.78 2.27 -21.26
N LEU A 226 16.54 1.48 -22.00
CA LEU A 226 16.48 0.02 -22.05
C LEU A 226 17.67 -0.63 -21.37
N SER A 227 18.59 0.16 -20.83
CA SER A 227 19.62 -0.38 -19.98
C SER A 227 18.92 -1.04 -18.78
N GLY A 228 18.98 -2.37 -18.74
CA GLY A 228 18.62 -3.10 -17.54
C GLY A 228 19.46 -2.54 -16.39
N ASP A 229 19.02 -2.70 -15.14
CA ASP A 229 19.81 -2.30 -13.96
C ASP A 229 21.26 -2.72 -14.17
N ASN A 230 22.12 -1.79 -14.61
CA ASN A 230 23.57 -1.97 -14.75
C ASN A 230 24.19 -1.92 -13.35
N ALA A 231 23.45 -2.38 -12.33
CA ALA A 231 23.96 -2.63 -11.01
C ALA A 231 24.77 -3.94 -11.11
N PRO A 232 26.11 -3.88 -10.95
CA PRO A 232 26.93 -5.09 -10.94
C PRO A 232 26.40 -6.03 -9.86
N GLY A 233 26.33 -7.31 -10.17
CA GLY A 233 25.92 -8.36 -9.25
C GLY A 233 26.60 -8.20 -7.89
N GLY A 234 25.83 -7.84 -6.88
CA GLY A 234 26.29 -7.71 -5.51
C GLY A 234 25.12 -7.87 -4.54
N PRO A 235 25.23 -8.67 -3.47
CA PRO A 235 24.23 -8.78 -2.42
C PRO A 235 24.21 -7.55 -1.48
N ARG A 236 24.47 -6.35 -2.00
CA ARG A 236 24.44 -5.10 -1.22
C ARG A 236 23.70 -4.03 -1.99
N GLY A 237 22.63 -3.56 -1.35
CA GLY A 237 21.68 -2.60 -1.88
C GLY A 237 22.33 -1.35 -2.48
N TYR A 238 21.94 -1.05 -3.70
CA TYR A 238 21.68 0.34 -4.03
C TYR A 238 20.51 0.79 -3.17
N PRO A 239 20.56 2.00 -2.58
CA PRO A 239 19.37 2.59 -2.00
C PRO A 239 18.44 2.87 -3.18
N TYR A 240 17.50 1.95 -3.44
CA TYR A 240 16.27 2.34 -4.11
C TYR A 240 15.82 3.64 -3.45
N SER A 241 15.59 4.67 -4.26
CA SER A 241 15.04 5.95 -3.81
C SER A 241 14.00 5.68 -2.72
N THR A 242 14.15 6.33 -1.58
CA THR A 242 13.28 6.17 -0.40
C THR A 242 11.82 6.59 -0.65
N VAL A 243 11.50 7.05 -1.85
CA VAL A 243 10.19 7.52 -2.32
C VAL A 243 9.80 6.71 -3.55
N CYS A 244 8.58 6.18 -3.57
CA CYS A 244 7.95 5.72 -4.81
C CYS A 244 7.98 6.82 -5.84
N ASP A 245 8.61 6.58 -6.98
CA ASP A 245 8.56 7.54 -8.06
C ASP A 245 7.30 7.30 -8.90
N MET A 246 6.82 8.35 -9.56
CA MET A 246 5.78 8.28 -10.57
C MET A 246 6.09 7.24 -11.67
N GLN A 247 7.37 6.95 -11.90
CA GLN A 247 7.84 5.93 -12.82
C GLN A 247 7.26 4.54 -12.50
N ASP A 248 7.27 4.12 -11.22
CA ASP A 248 6.75 2.80 -10.82
C ASP A 248 5.25 2.69 -11.13
N ILE A 249 4.50 3.76 -10.85
CA ILE A 249 3.07 3.85 -11.14
C ILE A 249 2.82 3.78 -12.64
N ILE A 250 3.56 4.55 -13.44
CA ILE A 250 3.45 4.53 -14.91
C ILE A 250 3.74 3.12 -15.43
N ASP A 251 4.76 2.44 -14.90
CA ASP A 251 5.13 1.10 -15.34
C ASP A 251 4.07 0.05 -14.98
N LEU A 252 3.43 0.21 -13.81
CA LEU A 252 2.26 -0.55 -13.35
C LEU A 252 1.08 -0.42 -14.33
N PHE A 253 0.68 0.81 -14.65
CA PHE A 253 -0.38 1.07 -15.62
C PHE A 253 -0.04 0.53 -17.01
N GLY A 254 1.21 0.71 -17.45
CA GLY A 254 1.68 0.19 -18.74
C GLY A 254 1.72 -1.34 -18.83
N ARG A 255 1.64 -2.07 -17.71
CA ARG A 255 1.47 -3.54 -17.71
C ARG A 255 0.00 -3.93 -17.72
N LEU A 256 -0.83 -3.21 -16.97
CA LEU A 256 -2.27 -3.43 -16.90
C LEU A 256 -2.96 -3.14 -18.23
N GLU A 257 -2.60 -2.04 -18.90
CA GLU A 257 -3.19 -1.69 -20.20
C GLU A 257 -2.89 -2.75 -21.27
N VAL A 258 -1.68 -3.32 -21.28
CA VAL A 258 -1.30 -4.37 -22.24
C VAL A 258 -2.21 -5.58 -22.06
N SER A 259 -2.45 -5.99 -20.81
CA SER A 259 -3.34 -7.11 -20.50
C SER A 259 -4.79 -6.79 -20.85
N ALA A 260 -5.24 -5.56 -20.57
CA ALA A 260 -6.63 -5.15 -20.77
C ALA A 260 -6.98 -4.93 -22.24
N CYS A 261 -6.07 -4.46 -23.09
CA CYS A 261 -6.31 -4.25 -24.52
C CYS A 261 -6.74 -5.53 -25.27
N PHE A 262 -6.43 -6.73 -24.76
CA PHE A 262 -6.87 -7.98 -25.37
C PHE A 262 -8.35 -8.32 -25.12
N PHE A 263 -8.96 -7.76 -24.08
CA PHE A 263 -10.31 -8.14 -23.64
C PHE A 263 -11.27 -6.96 -23.52
N VAL A 264 -10.75 -5.72 -23.53
CA VAL A 264 -11.55 -4.48 -23.43
C VAL A 264 -11.57 -3.77 -24.77
N SER A 265 -12.75 -3.67 -25.37
CA SER A 265 -12.95 -2.92 -26.62
C SER A 265 -12.76 -1.42 -26.40
N GLY A 266 -12.02 -0.77 -27.30
CA GLY A 266 -11.84 0.69 -27.29
C GLY A 266 -10.87 1.24 -26.24
N LEU A 267 -10.19 0.39 -25.46
CA LEU A 267 -9.13 0.84 -24.56
C LEU A 267 -7.90 1.26 -25.37
N ARG A 268 -7.41 2.48 -25.12
CA ARG A 268 -6.19 3.03 -25.74
C ARG A 268 -4.99 2.85 -24.81
N PRO A 269 -3.88 2.21 -25.25
CA PRO A 269 -2.73 1.93 -24.40
C PRO A 269 -1.79 3.14 -24.33
N ILE A 270 -2.07 4.06 -23.42
CA ILE A 270 -1.39 5.36 -23.30
C ILE A 270 0.11 5.21 -23.00
N VAL A 271 0.49 4.30 -22.11
CA VAL A 271 1.91 4.15 -21.72
C VAL A 271 2.71 3.50 -22.85
N ALA A 272 2.12 2.53 -23.54
CA ALA A 272 2.71 1.84 -24.68
C ALA A 272 2.90 2.80 -25.86
N GLU A 273 1.90 3.60 -26.23
CA GLU A 273 2.02 4.59 -27.30
C GLU A 273 3.11 5.62 -27.00
N ARG A 274 3.16 6.14 -25.76
CA ARG A 274 4.20 7.10 -25.35
C ARG A 274 5.59 6.47 -25.36
N GLY A 275 5.72 5.25 -24.83
CA GLY A 275 6.97 4.50 -24.86
C GLY A 275 7.45 4.22 -26.29
N TYR A 276 6.54 3.79 -27.17
CA TYR A 276 6.84 3.55 -28.58
C TYR A 276 7.26 4.82 -29.29
N ALA A 277 6.60 5.96 -29.05
CA ALA A 277 7.00 7.24 -29.66
C ALA A 277 8.46 7.62 -29.35
N LEU A 278 8.97 7.23 -28.18
CA LEU A 278 10.37 7.44 -27.77
C LEU A 278 11.35 6.43 -28.39
N ARG A 279 10.87 5.26 -28.82
CA ARG A 279 11.69 4.12 -29.28
C ARG A 279 11.50 3.73 -30.75
N LYS A 280 10.52 4.28 -31.48
CA LYS A 280 10.15 3.84 -32.84
C LYS A 280 11.26 3.95 -33.90
N TYR A 281 12.29 4.75 -33.65
CA TYR A 281 13.47 4.90 -34.50
C TYR A 281 14.75 4.33 -33.87
N ASP A 282 14.62 3.60 -32.75
CA ASP A 282 15.72 2.86 -32.16
C ASP A 282 15.98 1.60 -33.01
N ASP A 283 17.13 1.57 -33.66
CA ASP A 283 17.57 0.45 -34.50
C ASP A 283 18.21 -0.69 -33.68
N ALA A 284 18.17 -0.59 -32.35
CA ALA A 284 18.78 -1.51 -31.41
C ALA A 284 20.30 -1.65 -31.54
N THR A 285 20.96 -0.72 -32.25
CA THR A 285 22.43 -0.68 -32.37
C THR A 285 23.08 0.18 -31.29
N SER A 286 22.28 0.88 -30.49
CA SER A 286 22.76 1.72 -29.39
C SER A 286 23.25 0.90 -28.19
N ASN A 287 24.18 1.47 -27.41
CA ASN A 287 24.66 0.88 -26.13
C ASN A 287 23.56 0.73 -25.05
N LYS A 288 22.29 1.00 -25.38
CA LYS A 288 21.14 0.83 -24.48
C LYS A 288 20.76 -0.64 -24.28
N TYR A 289 21.11 -1.51 -25.22
CA TYR A 289 20.85 -2.94 -25.13
C TYR A 289 22.11 -3.67 -24.66
N PRO A 290 22.02 -4.55 -23.65
CA PRO A 290 23.10 -5.47 -23.34
C PRO A 290 23.40 -6.34 -24.58
N SER A 291 24.68 -6.57 -24.86
CA SER A 291 25.10 -7.49 -25.93
C SER A 291 24.65 -8.93 -25.64
N GLU A 292 24.55 -9.29 -24.36
CA GLU A 292 24.07 -10.58 -23.87
C GLU A 292 23.28 -10.40 -22.58
N TYR A 293 22.26 -11.25 -22.39
CA TYR A 293 21.48 -11.31 -21.15
C TYR A 293 21.83 -12.58 -20.38
N TYR A 294 22.15 -12.42 -19.09
CA TYR A 294 22.64 -13.51 -18.22
C TYR A 294 21.64 -13.91 -17.14
N SER A 295 20.47 -13.26 -17.07
CA SER A 295 19.39 -13.67 -16.18
C SER A 295 18.01 -13.26 -16.71
N PRO A 296 16.94 -14.01 -16.35
CA PRO A 296 15.57 -13.62 -16.68
C PRO A 296 15.20 -12.20 -16.20
N ARG A 297 15.81 -11.74 -15.09
CA ARG A 297 15.60 -10.38 -14.58
C ARG A 297 16.11 -9.31 -15.54
N GLN A 298 17.24 -9.55 -16.20
CA GLN A 298 17.81 -8.60 -17.17
C GLN A 298 16.97 -8.52 -18.46
N VAL A 299 16.34 -9.62 -18.88
CA VAL A 299 15.50 -9.67 -20.08
C VAL A 299 14.10 -9.10 -19.84
N HIS A 300 13.61 -9.14 -18.60
CA HIS A 300 12.23 -8.79 -18.28
C HIS A 300 11.84 -7.39 -18.79
N ARG A 301 12.67 -6.37 -18.53
CA ARG A 301 12.35 -4.99 -18.89
C ARG A 301 12.35 -4.78 -20.42
N PRO A 302 13.40 -5.16 -21.18
CA PRO A 302 13.37 -5.13 -22.64
C PRO A 302 12.21 -5.91 -23.25
N TYR A 303 11.91 -7.11 -22.74
CA TYR A 303 10.77 -7.90 -23.22
C TYR A 303 9.42 -7.20 -22.99
N THR A 304 9.23 -6.60 -21.82
CA THR A 304 8.00 -5.84 -21.51
C THR A 304 7.84 -4.65 -22.46
N TYR A 305 8.94 -3.94 -22.75
CA TYR A 305 8.90 -2.78 -23.66
C TYR A 305 8.66 -3.22 -25.10
N PHE A 306 9.23 -4.33 -25.54
CA PHE A 306 8.94 -4.93 -26.84
C PHE A 306 7.44 -5.26 -26.99
N LEU A 307 6.82 -5.90 -26.00
CA LEU A 307 5.38 -6.18 -26.03
C LEU A 307 4.53 -4.89 -26.11
N ARG A 308 4.93 -3.85 -25.37
CA ARG A 308 4.28 -2.52 -25.44
C ARG A 308 4.43 -1.93 -26.84
N ASP A 309 5.61 -2.01 -27.45
CA ASP A 309 5.84 -1.46 -28.79
C ASP A 309 5.04 -2.20 -29.87
N VAL A 310 4.97 -3.54 -29.77
CA VAL A 310 4.11 -4.36 -30.64
C VAL A 310 2.64 -3.94 -30.49
N LEU A 311 2.17 -3.76 -29.25
CA LEU A 311 0.80 -3.33 -28.98
C LEU A 311 0.54 -1.92 -29.52
N ALA A 312 1.44 -0.96 -29.28
CA ALA A 312 1.29 0.42 -29.73
C ALA A 312 1.16 0.51 -31.26
N ARG A 313 1.88 -0.34 -32.00
CA ARG A 313 1.78 -0.43 -33.47
C ARG A 313 0.42 -0.92 -33.98
N LEU A 314 -0.38 -1.62 -33.17
CA LEU A 314 -1.74 -2.00 -33.53
C LEU A 314 -2.69 -0.79 -33.52
N TYR A 315 -2.28 0.32 -32.93
CA TYR A 315 -3.05 1.56 -32.79
C TYR A 315 -2.49 2.72 -33.63
N GLU A 316 -1.47 2.47 -34.46
CA GLU A 316 -0.93 3.40 -35.48
C GLU A 316 -1.73 3.32 -36.79
#